data_AF-A0AAU3UEW8-F1
#
_entry.id   AF-A0AAU3UEW8-F1
#
_cell.length_a   1.000
_cell.length_b   1.000
_cell.length_c   1.000
_cell.angle_alpha   90.00
_cell.angle_beta   90.00
_cell.angle_gamma   90.00
#
_symmetry.space_group_name_H-M   'P 1'
#
loop_
_entity.id
_entity.type
_entity.pdbx_description
1 polymer ?
#
loop_
_entity_poly.entity_id
_entity_poly.type
_entity_poly.pdbx_seq_one_letter_code
_entity_poly.pdbx_strand_id
1 'polypeptide(L)'
;MIKPLTLLTTFVMAAGGLGVGTVADSRIDTTPVHLEAAASCLWAGGAHPQGEQIAAGGTTYTCGSDSAGPRWFPGGAAGVSTVPNPGANANPAGLFSAGARQPGTDYDDYCSGDQLIPGVGDQFEAVPTSGGLLWKSAGPITRWSFDPGVVWPHDSTRSTGLCSDGQLL
;
A
#
# COMPACT_ATOMS: atom_id res chain seq x y z
N MET A 1 3.96 -32.11 42.75
CA MET A 1 5.30 -31.71 42.27
C MET A 1 5.34 -30.20 42.21
N ILE A 2 6.18 -29.56 43.02
CA ILE A 2 6.31 -28.10 43.15
C ILE A 2 7.75 -27.73 42.74
N LYS A 3 7.91 -26.78 41.82
CA LYS A 3 9.14 -26.02 41.54
C LYS A 3 8.78 -24.72 40.77
N PRO A 4 9.63 -23.67 40.82
CA PRO A 4 9.25 -22.39 41.42
C PRO A 4 9.18 -21.20 40.44
N LEU A 5 8.62 -20.12 40.98
CA LEU A 5 8.51 -18.74 40.50
C LEU A 5 9.89 -18.11 40.17
N THR A 6 9.98 -17.32 39.09
CA THR A 6 11.12 -16.41 38.84
C THR A 6 10.62 -14.97 38.63
N LEU A 7 11.21 -14.05 39.38
CA LEU A 7 10.88 -12.63 39.54
C LEU A 7 11.42 -11.72 38.41
N LEU A 8 10.64 -10.66 38.16
CA LEU A 8 10.94 -9.23 37.89
C LEU A 8 12.37 -8.77 37.52
N THR A 9 12.43 -7.84 36.55
CA THR A 9 13.42 -6.74 36.57
C THR A 9 12.80 -5.42 36.08
N THR A 10 12.67 -4.48 37.01
CA THR A 10 12.31 -3.08 36.81
C THR A 10 13.59 -2.28 36.54
N PHE A 11 13.63 -1.45 35.50
CA PHE A 11 14.68 -0.45 35.33
C PHE A 11 14.12 0.94 35.66
N VAL A 12 14.59 1.49 36.78
CA VAL A 12 14.49 2.92 37.12
C VAL A 12 15.81 3.56 36.67
N MET A 13 15.75 4.58 35.82
CA MET A 13 16.84 5.53 35.66
C MET A 13 16.36 6.92 36.03
N ALA A 14 16.92 7.42 37.13
CA ALA A 14 16.84 8.80 37.57
C ALA A 14 18.17 9.49 37.20
N ALA A 15 18.09 10.69 36.61
CA ALA A 15 19.15 11.67 36.69
C ALA A 15 18.50 13.06 36.62
N GLY A 16 18.53 13.75 37.76
CA GLY A 16 18.11 15.14 37.87
C GLY A 16 19.15 16.10 37.32
N GLY A 17 18.68 17.28 36.91
CA GLY A 17 19.49 18.44 36.65
C GLY A 17 18.68 19.69 36.96
N LEU A 18 18.89 20.26 38.15
CA LEU A 18 18.41 21.59 38.52
C LEU A 18 19.43 22.61 37.99
N GLY A 19 19.06 23.37 36.97
CA GLY A 19 19.78 24.55 36.52
C GLY A 19 18.93 25.79 36.76
N VAL A 20 19.37 26.67 37.65
CA VAL A 20 18.82 28.03 37.84
C VAL A 20 19.72 28.99 37.06
N GLY A 21 19.17 29.69 36.06
CA GLY A 21 19.94 30.62 35.23
C GLY A 21 19.06 31.55 34.39
N THR A 22 18.97 32.80 34.86
CA THR A 22 18.81 34.07 34.13
C THR A 22 17.83 34.20 32.95
N VAL A 23 16.89 35.13 33.11
CA VAL A 23 16.01 35.69 32.08
C VAL A 23 16.76 36.11 30.80
N ALA A 24 16.40 35.49 29.68
CA ALA A 24 16.52 36.07 28.36
C ALA A 24 15.15 35.94 27.70
N ASP A 25 14.52 37.08 27.47
CA ASP A 25 13.34 37.20 26.61
C ASP A 25 13.75 36.74 25.21
N SER A 26 13.31 35.54 24.87
CA SER A 26 13.24 35.07 23.52
C SER A 26 11.85 34.48 23.41
N ARG A 27 10.90 35.32 22.97
CA ARG A 27 9.73 34.83 22.24
C ARG A 27 10.25 34.06 21.02
N ILE A 28 10.66 32.83 21.26
CA ILE A 28 10.62 31.80 20.25
C ILE A 28 9.12 31.63 20.05
N ASP A 29 8.60 32.27 19.01
CA ASP A 29 7.43 31.74 18.31
C ASP A 29 7.83 30.33 17.85
N THR A 30 7.72 29.37 18.77
CA THR A 30 7.39 28.00 18.41
C THR A 30 5.96 28.07 17.91
N THR A 31 5.80 28.66 16.71
CA THR A 31 4.86 28.05 15.79
C THR A 31 5.26 26.58 15.76
N PRO A 32 4.37 25.66 16.15
CA PRO A 32 4.64 24.27 15.85
C PRO A 32 4.88 24.26 14.35
N VAL A 33 6.12 23.97 13.94
CA VAL A 33 6.34 23.46 12.59
C VAL A 33 5.48 22.22 12.61
N HIS A 34 4.31 22.33 11.99
CA HIS A 34 3.54 21.19 11.58
C HIS A 34 4.44 20.55 10.51
N LEU A 35 5.48 19.82 10.95
CA LEU A 35 5.82 18.59 10.28
C LEU A 35 4.52 17.81 10.41
N GLU A 36 3.62 18.01 9.44
CA GLU A 36 2.58 17.04 9.17
C GLU A 36 3.36 15.74 9.17
N ALA A 37 3.13 14.89 10.19
CA ALA A 37 3.77 13.60 10.26
C ALA A 37 3.48 12.97 8.91
N ALA A 38 4.51 12.89 8.06
CA ALA A 38 4.27 12.68 6.65
C ALA A 38 3.56 11.33 6.52
N ALA A 39 2.31 11.38 6.07
CA ALA A 39 1.39 10.28 6.32
C ALA A 39 1.93 8.99 5.69
N SER A 40 1.83 7.87 6.40
CA SER A 40 2.32 6.58 5.93
C SER A 40 1.62 6.17 4.64
N CYS A 41 2.34 5.47 3.76
CA CYS A 41 1.71 4.80 2.63
C CYS A 41 1.00 3.54 3.12
N LEU A 42 -0.11 3.20 2.47
CA LEU A 42 -0.83 1.96 2.74
C LEU A 42 -0.54 0.92 1.67
N TRP A 43 -0.38 -0.32 2.10
CA TRP A 43 -0.37 -1.50 1.24
C TRP A 43 -1.16 -2.63 1.89
N ALA A 44 -2.25 -3.06 1.25
CA ALA A 44 -3.16 -4.07 1.80
C ALA A 44 -3.59 -3.81 3.27
N GLY A 45 -3.78 -2.54 3.65
CA GLY A 45 -4.13 -2.09 5.00
C GLY A 45 -2.95 -1.95 5.98
N GLY A 46 -1.75 -2.41 5.60
CA GLY A 46 -0.52 -2.17 6.36
C GLY A 46 0.04 -0.77 6.11
N ALA A 47 0.48 -0.09 7.18
CA ALA A 47 1.08 1.25 7.11
C ALA A 47 2.60 1.18 7.00
N HIS A 48 3.16 1.92 6.04
CA HIS A 48 4.58 2.00 5.74
C HIS A 48 5.07 3.45 5.87
N PRO A 49 6.05 3.77 6.74
CA PRO A 49 6.65 5.10 6.82
C PRO A 49 7.25 5.62 5.50
N GLN A 50 7.34 6.94 5.42
CA GLN A 50 8.00 7.64 4.32
C GLN A 50 9.46 7.19 4.15
N GLY A 51 9.88 6.99 2.91
CA GLY A 51 11.20 6.47 2.55
C GLY A 51 11.32 4.94 2.63
N GLU A 52 10.36 4.23 3.20
CA GLU A 52 10.38 2.76 3.22
C GLU A 52 10.29 2.18 1.80
N GLN A 53 11.04 1.11 1.57
CA GLN A 53 11.00 0.35 0.34
C GLN A 53 10.37 -1.02 0.55
N ILE A 54 9.47 -1.38 -0.35
CA ILE A 54 8.86 -2.71 -0.42
C ILE A 54 9.07 -3.30 -1.81
N ALA A 55 9.02 -4.62 -1.94
CA ALA A 55 9.00 -5.32 -3.21
C ALA A 55 7.62 -5.92 -3.47
N ALA A 56 7.10 -5.75 -4.68
CA ALA A 56 5.88 -6.41 -5.13
C ALA A 56 5.91 -6.60 -6.65
N GLY A 57 5.54 -7.79 -7.12
CA GLY A 57 5.40 -8.03 -8.56
C GLY A 57 6.72 -7.89 -9.34
N GLY A 58 7.86 -8.10 -8.69
CA GLY A 58 9.19 -7.91 -9.27
C GLY A 58 9.63 -6.44 -9.41
N THR A 59 8.97 -5.50 -8.73
CA THR A 59 9.33 -4.07 -8.71
C THR A 59 9.50 -3.57 -7.27
N THR A 60 10.50 -2.72 -7.04
CA THR A 60 10.63 -1.99 -5.77
C THR A 60 9.69 -0.78 -5.77
N TYR A 61 9.02 -0.50 -4.66
CA TYR A 61 8.26 0.72 -4.46
C TYR A 61 8.82 1.48 -3.27
N THR A 62 9.00 2.79 -3.42
CA THR A 62 9.39 3.68 -2.32
C THR A 62 8.17 4.45 -1.85
N CYS A 63 7.90 4.44 -0.55
CA CYS A 63 6.86 5.27 0.04
C CYS A 63 7.34 6.73 0.03
N GLY A 64 6.54 7.60 -0.57
CA GLY A 64 6.78 9.03 -0.61
C GLY A 64 5.46 9.80 -0.44
N SER A 65 5.49 11.08 -0.78
CA SER A 65 4.31 11.93 -0.82
C SER A 65 4.40 12.89 -2.00
N ASP A 66 3.25 13.20 -2.61
CA ASP A 66 3.11 14.31 -3.56
C ASP A 66 2.02 15.28 -3.08
N SER A 67 1.63 16.23 -3.93
CA SER A 67 0.59 17.22 -3.58
C SER A 67 -0.80 16.62 -3.33
N ALA A 68 -1.03 15.34 -3.68
CA ALA A 68 -2.26 14.62 -3.40
C ALA A 68 -2.17 13.73 -2.14
N GLY A 69 -1.00 13.60 -1.51
CA GLY A 69 -0.79 12.84 -0.28
C GLY A 69 0.20 11.68 -0.42
N PRO A 70 0.15 10.67 0.47
CA PRO A 70 1.04 9.52 0.45
C PRO A 70 0.91 8.70 -0.84
N ARG A 71 2.05 8.33 -1.41
CA ARG A 71 2.16 7.69 -2.72
C ARG A 71 3.30 6.70 -2.78
N TRP A 72 3.08 5.61 -3.49
CA TRP A 72 4.12 4.68 -3.91
C TRP A 72 4.77 5.14 -5.22
N PHE A 73 6.09 5.23 -5.22
CA PHE A 73 6.89 5.51 -6.41
C PHE A 73 7.56 4.23 -6.89
N PRO A 74 7.25 3.74 -8.11
CA PRO A 74 7.89 2.55 -8.65
C PRO A 74 9.36 2.83 -8.95
N GLY A 75 10.22 1.88 -8.59
CA GLY A 75 11.66 1.90 -8.79
C GLY A 75 12.10 0.86 -9.81
N GLY A 76 13.27 0.26 -9.55
CA GLY A 76 13.84 -0.80 -10.39
C GLY A 76 13.24 -2.18 -10.14
N ALA A 77 13.80 -3.17 -10.83
CA ALA A 77 13.47 -4.57 -10.63
C ALA A 77 13.80 -5.02 -9.20
N ALA A 78 12.94 -5.88 -8.65
CA ALA A 78 13.07 -6.47 -7.33
C ALA A 78 12.91 -8.00 -7.39
N GLY A 79 13.29 -8.67 -6.31
CA GLY A 79 13.09 -10.11 -6.13
C GLY A 79 11.70 -10.43 -5.57
N VAL A 80 11.68 -11.39 -4.63
CA VAL A 80 10.47 -11.86 -3.94
C VAL A 80 9.73 -10.70 -3.26
N SER A 81 8.40 -10.72 -3.33
CA SER A 81 7.56 -9.69 -2.71
C SER A 81 7.73 -9.69 -1.19
N THR A 82 7.81 -8.50 -0.60
CA THR A 82 7.92 -8.31 0.86
C THR A 82 6.59 -7.93 1.49
N VAL A 83 5.57 -7.73 0.68
CA VAL A 83 4.21 -7.39 1.07
C VAL A 83 3.24 -8.40 0.50
N PRO A 84 2.08 -8.62 1.14
CA PRO A 84 1.03 -9.43 0.56
C PRO A 84 0.65 -8.90 -0.82
N ASN A 85 0.41 -9.82 -1.74
CA ASN A 85 -0.30 -9.54 -2.96
C ASN A 85 -1.78 -9.85 -2.72
N PRO A 86 -2.62 -8.86 -2.42
CA PRO A 86 -4.01 -9.16 -2.09
C PRO A 86 -4.84 -9.60 -3.30
N GLY A 87 -4.30 -9.49 -4.52
CA GLY A 87 -5.09 -9.51 -5.74
C GLY A 87 -6.13 -8.38 -5.73
N ALA A 88 -6.77 -8.12 -6.85
CA ALA A 88 -7.81 -7.10 -6.95
C ALA A 88 -9.13 -7.45 -6.27
N ASN A 89 -9.08 -8.04 -5.08
CA ASN A 89 -10.24 -8.50 -4.34
C ASN A 89 -11.06 -7.39 -3.67
N ALA A 90 -10.67 -6.11 -3.79
CA ALA A 90 -11.39 -5.01 -3.15
C ALA A 90 -11.14 -3.63 -3.79
N ASN A 91 -12.05 -2.70 -3.49
CA ASN A 91 -11.85 -1.25 -3.64
C ASN A 91 -10.52 -0.84 -2.96
N PRO A 92 -9.61 -0.10 -3.65
CA PRO A 92 -8.31 0.25 -3.07
C PRO A 92 -8.41 1.27 -1.93
N ALA A 93 -9.52 2.01 -1.83
CA ALA A 93 -9.70 3.04 -0.82
C ALA A 93 -9.57 2.48 0.60
N GLY A 94 -8.70 3.11 1.40
CA GLY A 94 -8.44 2.71 2.80
C GLY A 94 -7.53 1.49 2.97
N LEU A 95 -7.19 0.78 1.89
CA LEU A 95 -6.27 -0.36 1.89
C LEU A 95 -4.94 -0.04 1.21
N PHE A 96 -4.96 0.87 0.25
CA PHE A 96 -3.80 1.24 -0.54
C PHE A 96 -3.65 2.75 -0.66
N SER A 97 -2.41 3.18 -0.84
CA SER A 97 -2.07 4.51 -1.31
C SER A 97 -1.93 4.54 -2.83
N ALA A 98 -2.01 5.74 -3.42
CA ALA A 98 -1.83 5.95 -4.85
C ALA A 98 -0.50 5.38 -5.35
N GLY A 99 -0.47 4.84 -6.57
CA GLY A 99 0.72 4.25 -7.19
C GLY A 99 1.00 2.79 -6.79
N ALA A 100 0.29 2.24 -5.80
CA ALA A 100 0.36 0.80 -5.51
C ALA A 100 -0.13 0.00 -6.72
N ARG A 101 0.45 -1.17 -6.97
CA ARG A 101 0.06 -2.06 -8.06
C ARG A 101 -0.21 -3.48 -7.59
N GLN A 102 -1.06 -4.17 -8.34
CA GLN A 102 -1.44 -5.56 -8.11
C GLN A 102 -1.76 -6.26 -9.45
N PRO A 103 -1.71 -7.61 -9.52
CA PRO A 103 -2.24 -8.33 -10.65
C PRO A 103 -3.77 -8.22 -10.66
N GLY A 104 -4.34 -8.21 -11.87
CA GLY A 104 -5.77 -8.26 -12.07
C GLY A 104 -6.36 -9.61 -11.67
N THR A 105 -7.66 -9.58 -11.40
CA THR A 105 -8.50 -10.76 -11.12
C THR A 105 -9.80 -10.63 -11.90
N ASP A 106 -10.68 -11.63 -11.79
CA ASP A 106 -12.04 -11.58 -12.35
C ASP A 106 -12.85 -10.39 -11.84
N TYR A 107 -12.49 -9.80 -10.69
CA TYR A 107 -13.12 -8.59 -10.18
C TYR A 107 -12.91 -7.39 -11.11
N ASP A 108 -11.78 -7.33 -11.82
CA ASP A 108 -11.46 -6.25 -12.75
C ASP A 108 -11.99 -6.51 -14.17
N ASP A 109 -12.73 -7.61 -14.36
CA ASP A 109 -13.42 -7.86 -15.62
C ASP A 109 -14.41 -6.73 -15.92
N TYR A 110 -14.42 -6.29 -17.17
CA TYR A 110 -15.38 -5.29 -17.63
C TYR A 110 -15.88 -5.59 -19.04
N CYS A 111 -17.02 -5.02 -19.39
CA CYS A 111 -17.60 -5.18 -20.71
C CYS A 111 -17.23 -4.00 -21.62
N SER A 112 -16.79 -4.31 -22.84
CA SER A 112 -16.67 -3.37 -23.95
C SER A 112 -17.70 -3.75 -25.01
N GLY A 113 -18.86 -3.09 -24.98
CA GLY A 113 -20.04 -3.61 -25.70
C GLY A 113 -20.44 -4.98 -25.16
N ASP A 114 -20.63 -5.95 -26.05
CA ASP A 114 -20.98 -7.33 -25.67
C ASP A 114 -19.76 -8.23 -25.46
N GLN A 115 -18.55 -7.64 -25.42
CA GLN A 115 -17.31 -8.37 -25.19
C GLN A 115 -16.85 -8.23 -23.74
N LEU A 116 -16.67 -9.36 -23.06
CA LEU A 116 -15.95 -9.42 -21.79
C LEU A 116 -14.46 -9.20 -22.05
N ILE A 117 -13.89 -8.24 -21.33
CA ILE A 117 -12.46 -8.01 -21.25
C ILE A 117 -11.97 -8.57 -19.91
N PRO A 118 -11.16 -9.64 -19.91
CA PRO A 118 -10.68 -10.25 -18.68
C PRO A 118 -9.69 -9.34 -17.96
N GLY A 119 -9.99 -9.00 -16.70
CA GLY A 119 -9.13 -8.25 -15.80
C GLY A 119 -7.83 -8.99 -15.49
N VAL A 120 -7.87 -10.32 -15.44
CA VAL A 120 -6.69 -11.19 -15.30
C VAL A 120 -5.60 -10.85 -16.34
N GLY A 121 -5.93 -10.37 -17.54
CA GLY A 121 -4.91 -10.05 -18.55
C GLY A 121 -3.93 -8.93 -18.16
N ASP A 122 -4.24 -8.14 -17.12
CA ASP A 122 -3.56 -6.90 -16.79
C ASP A 122 -3.06 -6.84 -15.34
N GLN A 123 -2.17 -5.90 -15.08
CA GLN A 123 -1.89 -5.38 -13.74
C GLN A 123 -2.58 -4.03 -13.57
N PHE A 124 -3.00 -3.71 -12.35
CA PHE A 124 -3.75 -2.50 -12.02
C PHE A 124 -2.96 -1.62 -11.07
N GLU A 125 -3.06 -0.30 -11.27
CA GLU A 125 -2.51 0.72 -10.39
C GLU A 125 -3.65 1.44 -9.65
N ALA A 126 -3.44 1.72 -8.37
CA ALA A 126 -4.33 2.52 -7.56
C ALA A 126 -4.17 4.00 -7.95
N VAL A 127 -5.16 4.56 -8.62
CA VAL A 127 -5.12 5.92 -9.18
C VAL A 127 -6.12 6.82 -8.47
N PRO A 128 -5.70 8.01 -8.00
CA PRO A 128 -6.62 8.97 -7.38
C PRO A 128 -7.59 9.54 -8.42
N THR A 129 -8.84 9.70 -8.00
CA THR A 129 -9.95 10.26 -8.78
C THR A 129 -10.73 11.25 -7.91
N SER A 130 -11.69 11.98 -8.50
CA SER A 130 -12.56 12.90 -7.73
C SER A 130 -13.41 12.20 -6.67
N GLY A 131 -13.66 10.89 -6.81
CA GLY A 131 -14.47 10.08 -5.88
C GLY A 131 -13.66 9.24 -4.89
N GLY A 132 -12.33 9.39 -4.85
CA GLY A 132 -11.43 8.56 -4.04
C GLY A 132 -10.42 7.80 -4.88
N LEU A 133 -10.07 6.59 -4.48
CA LEU A 133 -9.06 5.76 -5.13
C LEU A 133 -9.73 4.63 -5.92
N LEU A 134 -9.29 4.38 -7.16
CA LEU A 134 -9.80 3.30 -8.01
C LEU A 134 -8.65 2.52 -8.65
N TRP A 135 -8.91 1.26 -9.00
CA TRP A 135 -8.01 0.46 -9.81
C TRP A 135 -8.12 0.85 -11.28
N LYS A 136 -6.98 1.06 -11.93
CA LYS A 136 -6.90 1.33 -13.37
C LYS A 136 -5.83 0.42 -13.99
N SER A 137 -6.12 -0.16 -15.15
CA SER A 137 -5.13 -0.96 -15.88
C SER A 137 -3.85 -0.14 -16.12
N ALA A 138 -2.72 -0.75 -15.78
CA ALA A 138 -1.36 -0.21 -15.86
C ALA A 138 -0.49 -0.98 -16.87
N GLY A 139 -1.10 -1.89 -17.64
CA GLY A 139 -0.46 -2.68 -18.68
C GLY A 139 -0.61 -4.19 -18.46
N PRO A 140 0.00 -5.01 -19.34
CA PRO A 140 -0.22 -6.44 -19.37
C PRO A 140 0.36 -7.15 -18.13
N ILE A 141 -0.27 -8.25 -17.73
CA ILE A 141 0.14 -9.07 -16.59
C ILE A 141 1.55 -9.65 -16.73
N THR A 142 2.10 -9.74 -17.94
CA THR A 142 3.48 -10.18 -18.19
C THR A 142 4.55 -9.27 -17.58
N ARG A 143 4.17 -8.08 -17.10
CA ARG A 143 5.03 -7.17 -16.33
C ARG A 143 5.04 -7.46 -14.83
N TRP A 144 4.13 -8.29 -14.34
CA TRP A 144 4.06 -8.72 -12.96
C TRP A 144 4.84 -10.03 -12.77
N SER A 145 5.86 -10.02 -11.92
CA SER A 145 6.52 -11.26 -11.49
C SER A 145 5.80 -11.85 -10.28
N PHE A 146 5.26 -13.06 -10.44
CA PHE A 146 4.68 -13.82 -9.34
C PHE A 146 5.76 -14.48 -8.49
N ASP A 147 5.57 -14.46 -7.18
CA ASP A 147 6.49 -15.14 -6.26
C ASP A 147 6.44 -16.66 -6.48
N PRO A 148 7.54 -17.39 -6.21
CA PRO A 148 7.58 -18.83 -6.36
C PRO A 148 6.44 -19.53 -5.60
N GLY A 149 5.72 -20.41 -6.30
CA GLY A 149 4.61 -21.18 -5.72
C GLY A 149 3.27 -20.45 -5.68
N VAL A 150 3.20 -19.18 -6.08
CA VAL A 150 1.93 -18.48 -6.30
C VAL A 150 1.30 -18.99 -7.59
N VAL A 151 0.10 -19.57 -7.48
CA VAL A 151 -0.73 -19.91 -8.64
C VAL A 151 -1.59 -18.71 -8.96
N TRP A 152 -1.36 -18.12 -10.11
CA TRP A 152 -2.18 -17.04 -10.62
C TRP A 152 -3.25 -17.57 -11.58
N PRO A 153 -4.53 -17.19 -11.44
CA PRO A 153 -5.57 -17.58 -12.39
C PRO A 153 -5.26 -16.94 -13.74
N HIS A 154 -4.90 -17.77 -14.73
CA HIS A 154 -4.57 -17.27 -16.07
C HIS A 154 -5.81 -16.83 -16.85
N ASP A 155 -6.97 -17.36 -16.48
CA ASP A 155 -8.23 -17.14 -17.15
C ASP A 155 -9.27 -16.65 -16.15
N SER A 156 -10.16 -15.78 -16.62
CA SER A 156 -11.32 -15.40 -15.84
C SER A 156 -12.32 -16.55 -15.78
N THR A 157 -12.93 -16.74 -14.60
CA THR A 157 -14.05 -17.68 -14.42
C THR A 157 -15.36 -17.18 -15.01
N ARG A 158 -15.41 -15.90 -15.45
CA ARG A 158 -16.57 -15.27 -16.08
C ARG A 158 -16.56 -15.50 -17.59
N SER A 159 -17.73 -15.83 -18.15
CA SER A 159 -17.90 -16.06 -19.58
C SER A 159 -18.29 -14.77 -20.33
N THR A 160 -17.92 -14.67 -21.61
CA THR A 160 -18.31 -13.55 -22.50
C THR A 160 -19.81 -13.29 -22.58
N GLY A 161 -20.64 -14.31 -22.35
CA GLY A 161 -22.10 -14.18 -22.32
C GLY A 161 -22.67 -13.37 -21.14
N LEU A 162 -21.82 -12.90 -20.22
CA LEU A 162 -22.21 -12.01 -19.13
C LEU A 162 -22.21 -10.53 -19.52
N CYS A 163 -21.81 -10.18 -20.73
CA CYS A 163 -21.86 -8.80 -21.22
C CYS A 163 -23.10 -8.57 -22.08
N SER A 164 -23.90 -7.57 -21.72
CA SER A 164 -25.03 -7.07 -22.53
C SER A 164 -25.05 -5.55 -22.46
N ASP A 165 -25.06 -4.88 -23.61
CA ASP A 165 -25.10 -3.41 -23.70
C ASP A 165 -23.95 -2.73 -22.91
N GLY A 166 -22.79 -3.37 -22.82
CA GLY A 166 -21.65 -2.85 -22.05
C GLY A 166 -21.77 -3.00 -20.53
N GLN A 167 -22.78 -3.72 -20.03
CA GLN A 167 -22.95 -4.03 -18.62
C GLN A 167 -22.58 -5.49 -18.36
N LEU A 168 -21.85 -5.74 -17.26
CA LEU A 168 -21.60 -7.07 -16.75
C LEU A 168 -22.79 -7.50 -15.87
N LEU A 169 -23.40 -8.63 -16.21
CA LEU A 169 -24.61 -9.19 -15.59
C LEU A 169 -24.32 -10.09 -14.38
#